data_AF-A0A0N0I9I5-F1
#
_entry.id   AF-A0A0N0I9I5-F1
#
_cell.length_a   1.000
_cell.length_b   1.000
_cell.length_c   1.000
_cell.angle_alpha   90.00
_cell.angle_beta   90.00
_cell.angle_gamma   90.00
#
_symmetry.space_group_name_H-M   'P 1'
#
loop_
_entity.id
_entity.type
_entity.pdbx_description
1 polymer ?
#
loop_
_entity_poly.entity_id
_entity_poly.type
_entity_poly.pdbx_seq_one_letter_code
_entity_poly.pdbx_strand_id
1 'polypeptide(L)'
;MPIKPRCTAIINRWINKRVEHDHIPSFAALRKAKETELGRPLTKEESNKLFNNATTVEVPKDIHADGPTYKGKNSATQVQKDAADLCGAQCRDTEALRKNMVDRGYDPKLVDDAIKKIVERNRDKGVIK
;
A
#
# COMPACT_ATOMS: atom_id res chain seq x y z
N MET A 1 35.44 14.82 21.05
CA MET A 1 34.62 13.80 20.34
C MET A 1 33.56 14.54 19.54
N PRO A 2 33.60 14.55 18.20
CA PRO A 2 32.62 15.28 17.41
C PRO A 2 31.31 14.50 17.32
N ILE A 3 30.22 15.24 17.51
CA ILE A 3 28.83 14.77 17.54
C ILE A 3 28.44 14.45 16.10
N LYS A 4 28.07 13.18 15.81
CA LYS A 4 27.60 12.78 14.48
C LYS A 4 26.27 13.49 14.17
N PRO A 5 26.13 14.19 13.03
CA PRO A 5 24.85 14.77 12.67
C PRO A 5 23.85 13.65 12.35
N ARG A 6 22.66 13.75 12.95
CA ARG A 6 21.52 12.86 12.69
C ARG A 6 21.17 12.94 11.20
N CYS A 7 21.00 11.79 10.56
CA CYS A 7 20.40 11.65 9.24
C CYS A 7 18.95 12.19 9.27
N THR A 8 18.80 13.49 9.06
CA THR A 8 17.50 14.09 8.75
C THR A 8 17.66 14.81 7.43
N ALA A 9 17.62 14.05 6.34
CA ALA A 9 17.41 14.61 5.02
C ALA A 9 15.96 15.11 4.96
N ILE A 10 15.76 16.36 5.40
CA ILE A 10 14.55 17.12 5.13
C ILE A 10 14.58 17.44 3.63
N ILE A 11 13.91 16.61 2.83
CA ILE A 11 13.63 16.92 1.43
C ILE A 11 12.60 18.05 1.43
N ASN A 12 12.95 19.11 0.73
CA ASN A 12 12.32 20.43 0.69
C ASN A 12 10.79 20.50 0.85
N ARG A 13 10.44 21.40 1.77
CA ARG A 13 9.16 22.06 2.06
C ARG A 13 8.59 22.77 0.82
N TRP A 14 7.24 22.79 0.74
CA TRP A 14 6.35 23.59 -0.15
C TRP A 14 5.74 22.91 -1.39
N ILE A 15 4.92 21.87 -1.19
CA ILE A 15 3.58 21.80 -1.80
C ILE A 15 2.65 21.23 -0.73
N ASN A 16 1.49 21.84 -0.53
CA ASN A 16 0.40 21.38 0.32
C ASN A 16 -0.22 20.08 -0.25
N LYS A 17 0.58 19.03 -0.48
CA LYS A 17 0.10 17.74 -0.97
C LYS A 17 -0.51 17.02 0.23
N ARG A 18 -1.84 16.97 0.29
CA ARG A 18 -2.54 16.03 1.17
C ARG A 18 -2.01 14.64 0.82
N VAL A 19 -1.35 14.01 1.78
CA VAL A 19 -0.98 12.60 1.69
C VAL A 19 -2.22 11.76 1.96
N GLU A 20 -2.36 10.66 1.23
CA GLU A 20 -3.41 9.66 1.42
C GLU A 20 -2.77 8.33 1.83
N HIS A 21 -3.52 7.50 2.54
CA HIS A 21 -3.10 6.16 2.96
C HIS A 21 -3.49 5.14 1.91
N ASP A 22 -2.52 4.73 1.09
CA ASP A 22 -2.71 3.70 0.10
C ASP A 22 -2.50 2.32 0.74
N HIS A 23 -3.49 1.44 0.63
CA HIS A 23 -3.44 0.09 1.18
C HIS A 23 -2.83 -0.84 0.13
N ILE A 24 -1.76 -1.55 0.49
CA ILE A 24 -1.06 -2.43 -0.43
C ILE A 24 -0.90 -3.82 0.20
N PRO A 25 -1.58 -4.86 -0.33
CA PRO A 25 -2.61 -4.82 -1.38
C PRO A 25 -3.85 -4.01 -0.99
N SER A 26 -4.68 -3.66 -1.98
CA SER A 26 -5.93 -2.92 -1.72
C SER A 26 -6.78 -3.53 -0.60
N PHE A 27 -7.38 -2.68 0.24
CA PHE A 27 -8.21 -3.13 1.36
C PHE A 27 -9.38 -4.01 0.91
N ALA A 28 -9.93 -3.76 -0.28
CA ALA A 28 -11.00 -4.57 -0.85
C ALA A 28 -10.57 -6.03 -1.07
N ALA A 29 -9.35 -6.26 -1.56
CA ALA A 29 -8.78 -7.60 -1.73
C ALA A 29 -8.54 -8.29 -0.38
N LEU A 30 -7.96 -7.57 0.60
CA LEU A 30 -7.74 -8.09 1.95
C LEU A 30 -9.05 -8.50 2.63
N ARG A 31 -10.07 -7.64 2.56
CA ARG A 31 -11.40 -7.95 3.11
C ARG A 31 -11.99 -9.18 2.43
N LYS A 32 -11.98 -9.22 1.10
CA LYS A 32 -12.56 -10.35 0.35
C LYS A 32 -11.81 -11.67 0.63
N ALA A 33 -10.48 -11.64 0.73
CA ALA A 33 -9.70 -12.80 1.10
C ALA A 33 -10.10 -13.32 2.50
N LYS A 34 -10.25 -12.41 3.47
CA LYS A 34 -10.65 -12.79 4.83
C LYS A 34 -12.08 -13.33 4.90
N GLU A 35 -13.01 -12.74 4.14
CA GLU A 35 -14.39 -13.23 4.04
C GLU A 35 -14.45 -14.62 3.42
N THR A 36 -13.64 -14.87 2.38
CA THR A 36 -13.50 -16.21 1.78
C THR A 36 -12.93 -17.21 2.78
N GLU A 37 -11.89 -16.85 3.53
CA GLU A 37 -11.30 -17.69 4.58
C GLU A 37 -12.32 -18.07 5.67
N LEU A 38 -13.17 -17.12 6.08
CA LEU A 38 -14.18 -17.34 7.11
C LEU A 38 -15.48 -17.98 6.58
N GLY A 39 -15.68 -18.02 5.25
CA GLY A 39 -16.93 -18.47 4.64
C GLY A 39 -18.14 -17.56 4.89
N ARG A 40 -17.91 -16.31 5.33
CA ARG A 40 -18.95 -15.33 5.65
C ARG A 40 -18.46 -13.87 5.51
N PRO A 41 -19.35 -12.89 5.37
CA PRO A 41 -18.98 -11.48 5.46
C PRO A 41 -18.35 -11.12 6.82
N LEU A 42 -17.46 -10.13 6.83
CA LEU A 42 -16.91 -9.57 8.08
C LEU A 42 -17.96 -8.73 8.79
N THR A 43 -17.94 -8.74 10.12
CA THR A 43 -18.63 -7.70 10.89
C THR A 43 -17.95 -6.35 10.70
N LYS A 44 -18.63 -5.28 11.10
CA LYS A 44 -18.06 -3.92 11.06
C LYS A 44 -16.78 -3.84 11.90
N GLU A 45 -16.77 -4.46 13.08
CA GLU A 45 -15.65 -4.47 14.01
C GLU A 45 -14.46 -5.25 13.43
N GLU A 46 -14.72 -6.42 12.82
CA GLU A 46 -13.69 -7.21 12.14
C GLU A 46 -13.10 -6.46 10.94
N SER A 47 -13.95 -5.84 10.13
CA SER A 47 -13.54 -5.02 8.98
C SER A 47 -12.68 -3.83 9.43
N ASN A 48 -13.08 -3.13 10.49
CA ASN A 48 -12.31 -2.00 11.04
C ASN A 48 -10.96 -2.47 11.61
N LYS A 49 -10.95 -3.60 12.31
CA LYS A 49 -9.72 -4.19 12.83
C LYS A 49 -8.79 -4.58 11.69
N LEU A 50 -9.31 -5.18 10.61
CA LEU A 50 -8.54 -5.50 9.43
C LEU A 50 -7.97 -4.24 8.76
N PHE A 51 -8.80 -3.21 8.57
CA PHE A 51 -8.40 -1.94 7.96
C PHE A 51 -7.26 -1.28 8.72
N ASN A 52 -7.43 -1.09 10.04
CA ASN A 52 -6.42 -0.43 10.88
C ASN A 52 -5.11 -1.22 11.00
N ASN A 53 -5.15 -2.53 10.73
CA ASN A 53 -3.97 -3.39 10.74
C ASN A 53 -3.44 -3.70 9.35
N ALA A 54 -4.06 -3.25 8.27
CA ALA A 54 -3.52 -3.45 6.93
C ALA A 54 -2.23 -2.64 6.74
N THR A 55 -1.39 -3.05 5.80
CA THR A 55 -0.20 -2.29 5.44
C THR A 55 -0.59 -1.13 4.55
N THR A 56 -0.18 0.07 4.96
CA THR A 56 -0.41 1.30 4.22
C THR A 56 0.90 2.04 3.97
N VAL A 57 0.94 2.80 2.88
CA VAL A 57 1.99 3.75 2.56
C VAL A 57 1.39 5.14 2.40
N GLU A 58 2.04 6.16 2.96
CA GLU A 58 1.62 7.55 2.79
C GLU A 58 2.16 8.06 1.46
N VAL A 59 1.26 8.43 0.56
CA VAL A 59 1.61 8.91 -0.78
C VAL A 59 0.84 10.18 -1.11
N PRO A 60 1.40 11.08 -1.92
CA PRO A 60 0.64 12.18 -2.48
C PRO A 60 -0.66 11.73 -3.15
N LYS A 61 -1.74 12.48 -2.98
CA LYS A 61 -3.04 12.19 -3.59
C LYS A 61 -2.98 11.94 -5.10
N ASP A 62 -2.16 12.69 -5.84
CA ASP A 62 -2.02 12.52 -7.29
C ASP A 62 -1.35 11.19 -7.65
N ILE A 63 -0.46 10.69 -6.79
CA ILE A 63 0.19 9.38 -6.96
C ILE A 63 -0.77 8.25 -6.61
N HIS A 64 -1.49 8.38 -5.49
CA HIS A 64 -2.51 7.42 -5.09
C HIS A 64 -3.62 7.31 -6.14
N ALA A 65 -4.06 8.44 -6.71
CA ALA A 65 -5.12 8.48 -7.70
C ALA A 65 -4.77 7.73 -9.01
N ASP A 66 -3.49 7.67 -9.37
CA ASP A 66 -2.98 6.94 -10.52
C ASP A 66 -2.78 5.44 -10.25
N GLY A 67 -2.97 4.99 -9.01
CA GLY A 67 -2.95 3.57 -8.65
C GLY A 67 -4.06 2.78 -9.36
N PRO A 68 -3.84 1.47 -9.61
CA PRO A 68 -4.77 0.61 -10.34
C PRO A 68 -6.06 0.34 -9.56
N THR A 69 -6.02 0.44 -8.24
CA THR A 69 -7.14 0.12 -7.34
C THR A 69 -7.77 1.36 -6.70
N TYR A 70 -7.43 2.56 -7.18
CA TYR A 70 -7.98 3.80 -6.64
C TYR A 70 -9.47 3.97 -6.94
N LYS A 71 -10.29 4.00 -5.88
CA LYS A 71 -11.74 4.24 -5.94
C LYS A 71 -12.41 3.36 -7.00
N GLY A 72 -13.09 3.96 -7.98
CA GLY A 72 -13.86 3.26 -9.00
C GLY A 72 -13.04 2.42 -9.98
N LYS A 73 -11.70 2.45 -9.92
CA LYS A 73 -10.83 1.60 -10.76
C LYS A 73 -10.80 0.14 -10.30
N ASN A 74 -11.10 -0.13 -9.02
CA ASN A 74 -11.04 -1.48 -8.47
C ASN A 74 -12.35 -2.26 -8.73
N SER A 75 -12.42 -2.92 -9.89
CA SER A 75 -13.61 -3.70 -10.27
C SER A 75 -13.83 -4.92 -9.37
N ALA A 76 -15.08 -5.39 -9.25
CA ALA A 76 -15.39 -6.59 -8.46
C ALA A 76 -14.61 -7.83 -8.92
N THR A 77 -14.41 -7.99 -10.23
CA THR A 77 -13.60 -9.09 -10.80
C THR A 77 -12.14 -8.98 -10.39
N GLN A 78 -11.58 -7.76 -10.38
CA GLN A 78 -10.21 -7.51 -9.93
C GLN A 78 -10.06 -7.85 -8.44
N VAL A 79 -11.00 -7.41 -7.59
CA VAL A 79 -11.03 -7.74 -6.16
C VAL A 79 -11.07 -9.26 -5.93
N GLN A 80 -11.88 -10.00 -6.69
CA GLN A 80 -11.94 -11.46 -6.57
C GLN A 80 -10.62 -12.12 -6.96
N LYS A 81 -10.00 -11.68 -8.06
CA LYS A 81 -8.69 -12.17 -8.50
C LYS A 81 -7.61 -11.87 -7.46
N ASP A 82 -7.57 -10.65 -6.95
CA ASP A 82 -6.58 -10.22 -5.96
C ASP A 82 -6.76 -10.92 -4.61
N ALA A 83 -8.00 -11.17 -4.21
CA ALA A 83 -8.27 -11.93 -2.99
C ALA A 83 -7.79 -13.38 -3.06
N ALA A 84 -7.76 -13.96 -4.26
CA ALA A 84 -7.22 -15.30 -4.49
C ALA A 84 -5.68 -15.32 -4.58
N ASP A 85 -5.06 -14.18 -4.91
CA ASP A 85 -3.61 -14.03 -5.03
C ASP A 85 -3.14 -12.66 -4.48
N LEU A 86 -3.05 -12.58 -3.15
CA LEU A 86 -2.62 -11.36 -2.46
C LEU A 86 -1.15 -11.00 -2.78
N CYS A 87 -0.32 -11.99 -3.12
CA CYS A 87 1.07 -11.76 -3.51
C CYS A 87 1.14 -11.06 -4.88
N GLY A 88 0.42 -11.59 -5.88
CA GLY A 88 0.30 -10.96 -7.19
C GLY A 88 -0.34 -9.58 -7.13
N ALA A 89 -1.35 -9.38 -6.27
CA ALA A 89 -1.96 -8.08 -6.02
C ALA A 89 -0.95 -7.08 -5.45
N GLN A 90 -0.17 -7.46 -4.43
CA GLN A 90 0.90 -6.63 -3.88
C GLN A 90 1.92 -6.25 -4.95
N CYS A 91 2.39 -7.22 -5.75
CA CYS A 91 3.38 -6.95 -6.80
C CYS A 91 2.87 -5.88 -7.76
N ARG A 92 1.66 -6.06 -8.31
CA ARG A 92 1.06 -5.09 -9.24
C ARG A 92 0.88 -3.70 -8.61
N ASP A 93 0.40 -3.64 -7.36
CA ASP A 93 0.14 -2.38 -6.68
C ASP A 93 1.47 -1.64 -6.37
N THR A 94 2.53 -2.36 -5.94
CA THR A 94 3.87 -1.79 -5.73
C THR A 94 4.59 -1.39 -7.01
N GLU A 95 4.41 -2.12 -8.11
CA GLU A 95 4.95 -1.75 -9.43
C GLU A 95 4.33 -0.45 -9.94
N ALA A 96 3.01 -0.31 -9.81
CA ALA A 96 2.31 0.91 -10.18
C ALA A 96 2.73 2.08 -9.29
N LEU A 97 2.82 1.87 -7.96
CA LEU A 97 3.34 2.87 -7.03
C LEU A 97 4.75 3.31 -7.44
N ARG A 98 5.64 2.36 -7.71
CA ARG A 98 7.03 2.63 -8.10
C ARG A 98 7.08 3.51 -9.33
N LYS A 99 6.37 3.11 -10.39
CA LYS A 99 6.29 3.84 -11.64
C LYS A 99 5.75 5.25 -11.42
N ASN A 100 4.62 5.39 -10.73
CA ASN A 100 3.97 6.67 -10.50
C ASN A 100 4.84 7.65 -9.69
N MET A 101 5.60 7.15 -8.72
CA MET A 101 6.56 7.93 -7.93
C MET A 101 7.78 8.34 -8.75
N VAL A 102 8.42 7.40 -9.45
CA VAL A 102 9.62 7.69 -10.25
C VAL A 102 9.34 8.66 -11.40
N ASP A 103 8.21 8.50 -12.09
CA ASP A 103 7.78 9.40 -13.17
C ASP A 103 7.58 10.86 -12.69
N ARG A 104 7.38 11.06 -11.38
CA ARG A 104 7.24 12.37 -10.73
C ARG A 104 8.54 12.89 -10.11
N GLY A 105 9.66 12.23 -10.37
CA GLY A 105 10.99 12.66 -9.92
C GLY A 105 11.36 12.27 -8.49
N TYR A 106 10.63 11.34 -7.86
CA TYR A 106 11.05 10.77 -6.59
C TYR A 106 12.29 9.88 -6.77
N ASP A 107 13.20 9.89 -5.80
CA ASP A 107 14.40 9.06 -5.80
C ASP A 107 14.01 7.57 -5.86
N PRO A 108 14.37 6.85 -6.95
CA PRO A 108 14.04 5.43 -7.09
C PRO A 108 14.51 4.58 -5.91
N LYS A 109 15.65 4.91 -5.29
CA LYS A 109 16.18 4.16 -4.15
C LYS A 109 15.27 4.28 -2.93
N LEU A 110 14.77 5.47 -2.63
CA LEU A 110 13.86 5.69 -1.50
C LEU A 110 12.51 5.00 -1.74
N VAL A 111 12.05 4.99 -2.99
CA VAL A 111 10.82 4.27 -3.39
C VAL A 111 11.01 2.76 -3.24
N ASP A 112 12.13 2.22 -3.70
CA ASP A 112 12.45 0.80 -3.61
C ASP A 112 12.63 0.34 -2.14
N ASP A 113 13.26 1.17 -1.30
CA ASP A 113 13.36 0.91 0.15
C ASP A 113 11.99 0.92 0.84
N ALA A 114 11.06 1.79 0.42
CA ALA A 114 9.69 1.80 0.94
C ALA A 114 8.91 0.56 0.51
N ILE A 115 9.02 0.16 -0.76
CA ILE A 115 8.41 -1.07 -1.29
C ILE A 115 8.93 -2.30 -0.55
N LYS A 116 10.24 -2.38 -0.31
CA LYS A 116 10.83 -3.46 0.47
C LYS A 116 10.19 -3.58 1.86
N LYS A 117 9.99 -2.46 2.57
CA LYS A 117 9.33 -2.44 3.89
C LYS A 117 7.86 -2.89 3.82
N ILE A 118 7.15 -2.56 2.75
CA ILE A 118 5.76 -3.03 2.52
C ILE A 118 5.76 -4.56 2.38
N VAL A 119 6.63 -5.10 1.51
CA VAL A 119 6.74 -6.55 1.26
C VAL A 119 7.12 -7.29 2.53
N GLU A 120 8.13 -6.81 3.27
CA GLU A 120 8.56 -7.41 4.55
C GLU A 120 7.43 -7.43 5.57
N ARG A 121 6.75 -6.30 5.78
CA ARG A 121 5.62 -6.22 6.72
C ARG A 121 4.47 -7.15 6.33
N ASN A 122 4.16 -7.27 5.04
CA ASN A 122 3.09 -8.15 4.57
C ASN A 122 3.46 -9.62 4.72
N ARG A 123 4.74 -9.98 4.58
CA ARG A 123 5.24 -11.32 4.90
C ARG A 123 5.13 -11.59 6.40
N ASP A 124 5.57 -10.68 7.25
CA ASP A 124 5.49 -10.81 8.71
C ASP A 124 4.05 -10.97 9.22
N LYS A 125 3.09 -10.33 8.54
CA LYS A 125 1.65 -10.42 8.84
C LYS A 125 0.96 -11.64 8.20
N GLY A 126 1.67 -12.43 7.41
CA GLY A 126 1.10 -13.58 6.69
C GLY A 126 0.11 -13.19 5.59
N VAL A 127 0.13 -11.94 5.12
CA VAL A 127 -0.68 -11.47 3.97
C VAL A 127 -0.19 -12.12 2.68
N ILE A 128 1.14 -12.28 2.56
CA ILE A 128 1.80 -12.99 1.46
C ILE A 128 2.63 -14.13 2.06
N LYS A 129 2.81 -15.20 1.29
CA LYS A 129 3.60 -16.39 1.67
C LYS A 129 4.93 -16.39 0.93
#